data_AF-A0A4Y2AF34-F1
#
_entry.id   AF-A0A4Y2AF34-F1
#
_cell.length_a   1.000
_cell.length_b   1.000
_cell.length_c   1.000
_cell.angle_alpha   90.00
_cell.angle_beta   90.00
_cell.angle_gamma   90.00
#
_symmetry.space_group_name_H-M   'P 1'
#
loop_
_entity.id
_entity.type
_entity.pdbx_description
1 polymer ?
#
loop_
_entity_poly.entity_id
_entity_poly.type
_entity_poly.pdbx_seq_one_letter_code
_entity_poly.pdbx_strand_id
1 'polypeptide(L)'
;MLLDDPDLTNVKIKSVDLFCFPPLDIPQFSFLNPFSGFDKSETAPVVFQQLFLYHRSRYSSFIPIFTDGWKSAGHVGCAMSFPSDTQSYRLHN
;
A
#
# COMPACT_ATOMS: atom_id res chain seq x y z
N MET A 1 -25.25 4.06 8.00
CA MET A 1 -24.82 4.03 6.59
C MET A 1 -23.78 2.92 6.48
N LEU A 2 -24.21 1.73 6.07
CA LEU A 2 -23.33 0.59 5.86
C LEU A 2 -22.66 0.81 4.50
N LEU A 3 -21.33 0.91 4.48
CA LEU A 3 -20.56 0.92 3.25
C LEU A 3 -20.55 -0.52 2.75
N ASP A 4 -21.26 -0.77 1.64
CA ASP A 4 -21.23 -2.06 0.95
C ASP A 4 -19.79 -2.41 0.59
N ASP A 5 -19.31 -3.54 1.11
CA ASP A 5 -17.95 -4.06 0.94
C ASP A 5 -17.85 -4.60 -0.51
N PRO A 6 -17.01 -4.04 -1.39
CA PRO A 6 -16.85 -4.58 -2.73
C PRO A 6 -16.29 -6.00 -2.62
N ASP A 7 -17.03 -6.95 -3.20
CA ASP A 7 -16.83 -8.39 -3.09
C ASP A 7 -15.39 -8.82 -3.47
N LEU A 8 -14.54 -8.91 -2.44
CA LEU A 8 -13.13 -9.30 -2.56
C LEU A 8 -12.93 -10.82 -2.58
N THR A 9 -14.00 -11.61 -2.57
CA THR A 9 -13.94 -13.07 -2.38
C THR A 9 -13.28 -13.83 -3.54
N ASN A 10 -13.03 -13.18 -4.67
CA ASN A 10 -12.49 -13.80 -5.89
C ASN A 10 -11.00 -13.53 -6.17
N VAL A 11 -10.25 -12.91 -5.26
CA VAL A 11 -8.82 -12.62 -5.48
C VAL A 11 -7.97 -13.88 -5.25
N LYS A 12 -7.45 -14.50 -6.33
CA LYS A 12 -6.48 -15.60 -6.26
C LYS A 12 -5.09 -15.08 -5.90
N ILE A 13 -4.59 -15.44 -4.72
CA ILE A 13 -3.25 -15.09 -4.25
C ILE A 13 -2.20 -15.97 -4.96
N LYS A 14 -1.23 -15.36 -5.64
CA LYS A 14 -0.05 -16.03 -6.22
C LYS A 14 1.21 -15.55 -5.49
N SER A 15 2.11 -16.46 -5.14
CA SER A 15 3.45 -16.09 -4.65
C SER A 15 4.32 -15.65 -5.83
N VAL A 16 4.81 -14.41 -5.80
CA VAL A 16 5.74 -13.84 -6.79
C VAL A 16 7.02 -13.48 -6.05
N ASP A 17 8.19 -13.76 -6.62
CA ASP A 17 9.46 -13.25 -6.10
C ASP A 17 9.43 -11.72 -6.11
N LEU A 18 9.33 -11.11 -4.93
CA LEU A 18 8.94 -9.71 -4.71
C LEU A 18 9.94 -8.64 -5.22
N PHE A 19 11.10 -9.03 -5.76
CA PHE A 19 12.31 -8.21 -5.65
C PHE A 19 12.83 -7.56 -6.94
N CYS A 20 12.00 -7.36 -7.97
CA CYS A 20 12.50 -6.77 -9.22
C CYS A 20 11.55 -5.84 -9.98
N PHE A 21 10.68 -5.01 -9.37
CA PHE A 21 9.76 -4.21 -10.21
C PHE A 21 9.40 -2.82 -9.68
N PRO A 22 9.12 -1.83 -10.57
CA PRO A 22 8.34 -0.67 -10.20
C PRO A 22 6.97 -1.18 -9.72
N PRO A 23 6.54 -0.85 -8.49
CA PRO A 23 5.52 -1.62 -7.76
C PRO A 23 4.08 -1.51 -8.30
N LEU A 24 3.84 -0.86 -9.45
CA LEU A 24 2.50 -0.42 -9.85
C LEU A 24 1.93 -1.05 -11.12
N ASP A 25 2.71 -1.79 -11.91
CA ASP A 25 2.25 -2.38 -13.19
C ASP A 25 2.37 -3.91 -13.24
N ILE A 26 1.99 -4.60 -12.16
CA ILE A 26 1.97 -6.06 -12.12
C ILE A 26 0.53 -6.56 -12.25
N PRO A 27 0.16 -7.30 -13.31
CA PRO A 27 -1.20 -7.78 -13.53
C PRO A 27 -1.70 -8.82 -12.51
N GLN A 28 -0.89 -9.16 -11.50
CA GLN A 28 -1.17 -10.18 -10.48
C GLN A 28 -1.50 -9.60 -9.10
N PHE A 29 -1.36 -8.29 -8.90
CA PHE A 29 -1.71 -7.63 -7.65
C PHE A 29 -2.94 -6.75 -7.86
N SER A 30 -3.93 -6.89 -6.97
CA SER A 30 -5.03 -5.95 -6.86
C SER A 30 -4.66 -4.89 -5.83
N PHE A 31 -4.65 -3.63 -6.25
CA PHE A 31 -4.42 -2.50 -5.36
C PHE A 31 -5.74 -1.96 -4.81
N LEU A 32 -5.85 -1.86 -3.49
CA LEU A 32 -6.95 -1.18 -2.83
C LEU A 32 -6.46 0.17 -2.32
N ASN A 33 -7.09 1.24 -2.82
CA ASN A 33 -6.87 2.58 -2.32
C ASN A 33 -8.10 3.05 -1.55
N PRO A 34 -8.20 2.80 -0.23
CA PRO A 34 -9.34 3.28 0.55
C PRO A 34 -9.42 4.82 0.55
N PHE A 35 -8.31 5.51 0.28
CA PHE A 35 -8.22 6.97 0.33
C PHE A 35 -8.64 7.69 -0.96
N SER A 36 -8.84 6.98 -2.08
CA SER A 36 -9.05 7.60 -3.40
C SER A 36 -10.30 8.50 -3.49
N GLY A 37 -11.29 8.27 -2.65
CA GLY A 37 -12.53 9.06 -2.60
C GLY A 37 -12.48 10.28 -1.68
N PHE A 38 -11.36 10.57 -1.02
CA PHE A 38 -11.24 11.63 -0.02
C PHE A 38 -10.33 12.75 -0.52
N ASP A 39 -10.86 13.98 -0.58
CA ASP A 39 -10.03 15.14 -0.86
C ASP A 39 -9.17 15.47 0.37
N LYS A 40 -7.85 15.62 0.17
CA LYS A 40 -6.89 15.82 1.27
C LYS A 40 -7.04 17.17 1.96
N SER A 41 -7.53 18.19 1.25
CA SER A 41 -7.72 19.54 1.80
C SER A 41 -9.05 19.69 2.54
N GLU A 42 -10.07 18.93 2.13
CA GLU A 42 -11.42 19.00 2.70
C GLU A 42 -11.67 17.93 3.77
N THR A 43 -10.88 16.86 3.80
CA THR A 43 -11.06 15.75 4.74
C THR A 43 -10.26 15.97 6.03
N ALA A 44 -10.94 15.93 7.17
CA ALA A 44 -10.30 16.05 8.47
C ALA A 44 -9.28 14.92 8.72
N PRO A 45 -8.09 15.20 9.32
CA PRO A 45 -7.06 14.19 9.59
C PRO A 45 -7.54 12.95 10.33
N VAL A 46 -8.52 13.10 11.23
CA VAL A 46 -9.10 11.99 11.99
C VAL A 46 -9.79 10.94 11.11
N VAL A 47 -10.38 11.36 9.98
CA VAL A 47 -11.06 10.44 9.04
C VAL A 47 -10.02 9.51 8.39
N PHE A 48 -8.88 10.05 7.97
CA PHE A 48 -7.78 9.25 7.43
C PHE A 48 -7.24 8.23 8.45
N GLN A 49 -7.14 8.63 9.72
CA GLN A 49 -6.71 7.72 10.79
C GLN A 49 -7.72 6.59 11.03
N GLN A 50 -9.01 6.91 11.09
CA GLN A 50 -10.07 5.92 11.26
C GLN A 50 -10.11 4.93 10.08
N LEU A 51 -9.97 5.43 8.85
CA LEU A 51 -9.95 4.61 7.66
C LEU A 51 -8.74 3.66 7.63
N PHE A 52 -7.57 4.15 8.03
CA PHE A 52 -6.37 3.31 8.19
C PHE A 52 -6.60 2.20 9.22
N LEU A 53 -7.15 2.53 10.40
CA LEU A 53 -7.41 1.55 11.46
C LEU A 53 -8.43 0.50 11.03
N TYR A 54 -9.51 0.93 10.37
CA TYR A 54 -10.52 0.03 9.81
C TYR A 54 -9.89 -0.94 8.81
N HIS A 55 -9.12 -0.41 7.84
CA HIS A 55 -8.44 -1.22 6.84
C HIS A 55 -7.45 -2.20 7.48
N ARG A 56 -6.63 -1.75 8.45
CA ARG A 56 -5.68 -2.60 9.16
C ARG A 56 -6.37 -3.72 9.94
N SER A 57 -7.51 -3.43 10.56
CA SER A 57 -8.33 -4.42 11.26
C SER A 57 -8.94 -5.44 10.31
N ARG A 58 -9.49 -4.97 9.18
CA ARG A 58 -10.16 -5.81 8.17
C ARG A 58 -9.19 -6.81 7.54
N TYR A 59 -7.97 -6.37 7.22
CA TYR A 59 -6.91 -7.19 6.64
C TYR A 59 -5.86 -7.60 7.67
N SER A 60 -6.29 -7.83 8.91
CA SER A 60 -5.37 -8.18 10.01
C SER A 60 -4.59 -9.47 9.79
N SER A 61 -5.14 -10.41 9.02
CA SER A 61 -4.50 -11.67 8.61
C SER A 61 -3.42 -11.51 7.54
N PHE A 62 -3.32 -10.35 6.89
CA PHE A 62 -2.31 -10.05 5.88
C PHE A 62 -1.07 -9.43 6.53
N ILE A 63 0.09 -9.66 5.91
CA ILE A 63 1.35 -9.04 6.33
C ILE A 63 1.36 -7.59 5.81
N PRO A 64 1.45 -6.57 6.69
CA PRO A 64 1.55 -5.20 6.22
C PRO A 64 2.94 -4.97 5.59
N ILE A 65 2.93 -4.27 4.47
CA ILE A 65 4.13 -3.82 3.77
C ILE A 65 4.07 -2.30 3.74
N PHE A 66 5.07 -1.65 4.32
CA PHE A 66 5.19 -0.20 4.28
C PHE A 66 6.23 0.18 3.25
N THR A 67 5.90 1.14 2.39
CA THR A 67 6.86 1.69 1.41
C THR A 67 7.14 3.14 1.74
N ASP A 68 8.41 3.52 1.63
CA ASP A 68 8.86 4.91 1.71
C ASP A 68 9.61 5.28 0.42
N GLY A 69 9.41 6.51 -0.04
CA GLY A 69 10.05 7.05 -1.22
C GLY A 69 11.08 8.10 -0.83
N TRP A 70 12.34 7.88 -1.18
CA TRP A 70 13.41 8.85 -0.97
C TRP A 70 13.74 9.60 -2.26
N LYS A 71 13.94 10.91 -2.17
CA LYS A 71 14.43 11.73 -3.28
C LYS A 71 15.49 12.72 -2.79
N SER A 72 16.66 12.72 -3.43
CA SER A 72 17.70 13.74 -3.27
C SER A 72 18.10 14.31 -4.65
N ALA A 73 18.89 15.39 -4.68
CA ALA A 73 19.33 16.01 -5.92
C ALA A 73 20.10 14.98 -6.78
N GLY A 74 19.43 14.47 -7.82
CA GLY A 74 19.95 13.45 -8.75
C GLY A 74 19.53 12.02 -8.45
N HIS A 75 19.00 11.69 -7.26
CA HIS A 75 18.75 10.29 -6.89
C HIS A 75 17.31 10.08 -6.43
N VAL A 76 16.76 8.92 -6.80
CA VAL A 76 15.48 8.43 -6.31
C VAL A 76 15.68 7.03 -5.76
N GLY A 77 15.17 6.78 -4.56
CA GLY A 77 15.19 5.48 -3.90
C GLY A 77 13.83 5.11 -3.33
N CYS A 78 13.67 3.84 -3.00
CA CYS A 78 12.49 3.30 -2.33
C CYS A 78 12.95 2.34 -1.23
N ALA A 79 12.30 2.41 -0.07
CA ALA A 79 12.46 1.45 1.00
C ALA A 79 11.14 0.72 1.23
N MET A 80 11.24 -0.54 1.62
CA MET A 80 10.12 -1.39 1.98
C MET A 80 10.39 -2.01 3.34
N SER A 81 9.44 -1.91 4.25
CA SER A 81 9.53 -2.49 5.59
C SER A 81 8.44 -3.53 5.78
N PHE A 82 8.88 -4.72 6.17
CA PHE A 82 8.08 -5.84 6.63
C PHE A 82 8.26 -5.98 8.15
N PRO A 83 7.37 -6.69 8.86
CA PRO A 83 7.55 -6.94 10.29
C PRO A 83 8.87 -7.62 10.66
N SER A 84 9.47 -8.38 9.75
CA SER A 84 10.68 -9.17 9.98
C SER A 84 11.95 -8.56 9.38
N ASP A 85 11.84 -7.63 8.44
CA ASP A 85 12.98 -7.15 7.66
C ASP A 85 12.70 -5.78 7.02
N THR A 86 13.74 -5.01 6.73
CA THR A 86 13.66 -3.75 5.99
C THR A 86 14.65 -3.76 4.83
N GLN A 87 14.16 -3.50 3.63
CA GLN A 87 14.96 -3.52 2.40
C GLN A 87 14.88 -2.16 1.69
N SER A 88 15.97 -1.72 1.07
CA SER A 88 16.04 -0.43 0.38
C SER A 88 16.76 -0.55 -0.96
N TYR A 89 16.24 0.15 -1.97
CA TYR A 89 16.74 0.12 -3.34
C TYR A 89 16.88 1.52 -3.92
N ARG A 90 17.92 1.72 -4.73
CA ARG A 90 18.05 2.91 -5.58
C ARG A 90 17.35 2.63 -6.90
N LEU A 91 16.38 3.47 -7.26
CA LEU A 91 15.59 3.34 -8.48
C LEU A 91 16.28 4.01 -9.69
N HIS A 92 16.91 5.16 -9.47
CA HIS A 92 17.56 5.94 -10.53
C HIS A 92 18.89 6.55 -10.05
N ASN A 93 19.76 6.83 -11.01
CA ASN A 93 21.09 7.41 -10.86
C ASN A 93 21.12 8.86 -11.35
#